data_AF-A0A7K0PHF9-F1
#
_entry.id   AF-A0A7K0PHF9-F1
#
_cell.length_a   1.000
_cell.length_b   1.000
_cell.length_c   1.000
_cell.angle_alpha   90.00
_cell.angle_beta   90.00
_cell.angle_gamma   90.00
#
_symmetry.space_group_name_H-M   'P 1'
#
loop_
_entity.id
_entity.type
_entity.pdbx_description
1 polymer ?
#
loop_
_entity_poly.entity_id
_entity_poly.type
_entity_poly.pdbx_seq_one_letter_code
_entity_poly.pdbx_strand_id
1 'polypeptide(L)' 'MVSLERLSTEAINETSLESLEHRHRYEAVRTFCRDRRVLDLCCGVGYGSALLQETAASVHGVDIAPEAIDEGERTYGHL' A
#
# COMPACT_ATOMS: atom_id res chain seq x y z
N MET A 1 -10.69 7.48 -11.51
CA MET A 1 -11.33 6.33 -12.20
C MET A 1 -10.82 5.08 -11.51
N VAL A 2 -11.68 4.28 -10.87
CA VAL A 2 -11.26 3.04 -10.20
C VAL A 2 -10.83 2.05 -11.28
N SER A 3 -9.57 1.64 -11.25
CA SER A 3 -9.05 0.53 -12.04
C SER A 3 -9.29 -0.75 -11.25
N LEU A 4 -9.51 -1.89 -11.92
CA LEU A 4 -9.70 -3.20 -11.27
C LEU A 4 -8.65 -3.48 -10.18
N GLU A 5 -7.41 -3.03 -10.40
CA GLU A 5 -6.27 -3.26 -9.51
C GLU A 5 -5.93 -2.08 -8.56
N ARG A 6 -6.69 -0.97 -8.59
CA ARG A 6 -6.43 0.18 -7.71
C ARG A 6 -7.59 0.42 -6.75
N LEU A 7 -7.40 -0.03 -5.52
CA LEU A 7 -8.36 0.12 -4.43
C LEU A 7 -8.20 1.48 -3.73
N SER A 8 -9.32 2.14 -3.41
CA SER A 8 -9.33 3.30 -2.50
C SER A 8 -9.17 2.85 -1.05
N THR A 9 -8.91 3.80 -0.15
CA THR A 9 -8.84 3.53 1.29
C THR A 9 -10.11 2.85 1.81
N GLU A 10 -11.29 3.30 1.36
CA GLU A 10 -12.57 2.68 1.74
C GLU A 10 -12.65 1.23 1.27
N ALA A 11 -12.33 0.97 -0.01
CA ALA A 11 -12.39 -0.37 -0.59
C ALA A 11 -11.42 -1.36 0.08
N ILE A 12 -10.26 -0.89 0.56
CA ILE A 12 -9.31 -1.71 1.33
C ILE A 12 -9.85 -2.11 2.70
N ASN A 13 -10.68 -1.26 3.31
CA ASN A 13 -11.26 -1.50 4.63
C ASN A 13 -12.52 -2.39 4.58
N GLU A 14 -13.06 -2.64 3.40
CA GLU A 14 -14.11 -3.64 3.20
C GLU A 14 -13.54 -5.06 3.27
N THR A 15 -14.33 -6.03 3.72
CA THR A 15 -13.92 -7.46 3.70
C THR A 15 -14.32 -8.11 2.37
N SER A 16 -13.81 -7.58 1.26
CA SER A 16 -14.00 -8.13 -0.09
C SER A 16 -12.91 -9.18 -0.43
N LEU A 17 -13.14 -10.03 -1.43
CA LEU A 17 -12.08 -10.95 -1.88
C LEU A 17 -10.85 -10.19 -2.42
N GLU A 18 -11.08 -9.10 -3.15
CA GLU A 18 -10.03 -8.26 -3.73
C GLU A 18 -9.14 -7.62 -2.65
N SER A 19 -9.76 -7.02 -1.62
CA SER A 19 -9.03 -6.42 -0.49
C SER A 19 -8.23 -7.46 0.31
N LEU A 20 -8.78 -8.66 0.52
CA LEU A 20 -8.11 -9.74 1.22
C LEU A 20 -6.93 -10.29 0.43
N GLU A 21 -7.06 -10.45 -0.88
CA GLU A 21 -5.95 -10.86 -1.75
C GLU A 21 -4.84 -9.82 -1.73
N HIS A 22 -5.20 -8.56 -1.89
CA HIS A 22 -4.28 -7.43 -1.82
C HIS A 22 -3.54 -7.41 -0.48
N ARG A 23 -4.26 -7.49 0.65
CA ARG A 23 -3.65 -7.55 1.98
C ARG A 23 -2.72 -8.76 2.13
N HIS A 24 -3.15 -9.93 1.67
CA HIS A 24 -2.36 -11.15 1.77
C HIS A 24 -1.00 -11.03 1.07
N ARG A 25 -0.94 -10.40 -0.11
CA ARG A 25 0.31 -10.16 -0.84
C ARG A 25 1.32 -9.36 0.00
N TYR A 26 0.88 -8.28 0.64
CA TYR A 26 1.77 -7.46 1.48
C TYR A 26 2.19 -8.19 2.77
N GLU A 27 1.26 -8.88 3.44
CA GLU A 27 1.58 -9.69 4.64
C GLU A 27 2.60 -10.79 4.33
N ALA A 28 2.47 -11.44 3.17
CA ALA A 28 3.38 -12.50 2.73
C ALA A 28 4.82 -11.99 2.52
N VAL A 29 4.99 -10.77 2.01
CA VAL A 29 6.32 -10.20 1.73
C VAL A 29 6.90 -9.39 2.90
N ARG A 30 6.07 -8.96 3.85
CA ARG A 30 6.45 -8.10 4.98
C ARG A 30 7.69 -8.60 5.73
N THR A 31 7.78 -9.89 6.03
CA THR A 31 8.91 -10.45 6.79
C THR A 31 10.23 -10.35 6.02
N PHE A 32 10.19 -10.38 4.68
CA PHE A 32 11.35 -10.19 3.83
C PHE A 32 11.80 -8.72 3.77
N CYS A 33 10.95 -7.77 4.16
CA CYS A 33 11.28 -6.35 4.18
C CYS A 33 12.04 -5.91 5.44
N ARG A 34 12.15 -6.78 6.46
CA ARG A 34 12.78 -6.45 7.75
C ARG A 34 14.15 -5.80 7.60
N ASP A 35 14.30 -4.63 8.24
CA ASP A 35 15.53 -3.80 8.29
C ASP A 35 16.07 -3.38 6.91
N ARG A 36 15.25 -3.46 5.86
CA ARG A 36 15.63 -3.07 4.49
C ARG A 36 15.02 -1.75 4.10
N ARG A 37 15.66 -1.10 3.13
CA ARG A 37 15.07 0.00 2.36
C ARG A 37 14.25 -0.60 1.23
N VAL A 38 12.96 -0.29 1.18
CA VAL A 38 12.00 -0.91 0.26
C VAL A 38 11.43 0.16 -0.66
N LEU A 39 11.32 -0.16 -1.94
CA LEU A 39 10.53 0.59 -2.91
C LEU A 39 9.24 -0.18 -3.15
N ASP A 40 8.10 0.46 -2.88
CA ASP A 40 6.77 -0.06 -3.18
C ASP A 40 6.27 0.57 -4.48
N LEU A 41 6.41 -0.18 -5.58
CA LEU A 41 6.09 0.30 -6.91
C LEU A 41 4.62 -0.02 -7.23
N CYS A 42 3.89 0.98 -7.74
CA CYS A 42 2.43 0.94 -7.92
C CYS A 42 1.69 0.84 -6.57
N CYS A 43 2.11 1.65 -5.59
CA CYS A 43 1.62 1.57 -4.21
C CYS A 43 0.14 1.96 -4.02
N GLY A 44 -0.51 2.53 -5.04
CA GLY A 44 -1.86 3.07 -4.95
C GLY A 44 -1.95 4.11 -3.85
N VAL A 45 -2.92 3.94 -2.94
CA VAL A 45 -3.12 4.81 -1.77
C VAL A 45 -2.14 4.53 -0.62
N GLY A 46 -1.23 3.57 -0.75
CA GLY A 46 -0.15 3.37 0.23
C GLY A 46 -0.46 2.47 1.44
N TYR A 47 -1.62 1.83 1.51
CA TYR A 47 -1.96 0.96 2.65
C TYR A 47 -0.94 -0.19 2.82
N GLY A 48 -0.48 -0.75 1.70
CA GLY A 48 0.50 -1.82 1.68
C GLY A 48 1.86 -1.31 2.11
N SER A 49 2.25 -0.12 1.63
CA SER A 49 3.46 0.57 2.08
C SER A 49 3.47 0.76 3.60
N ALA A 50 2.34 1.18 4.20
CA ALA A 50 2.18 1.31 5.63
C ALA A 50 2.39 -0.02 6.38
N LEU A 51 1.86 -1.13 5.83
CA LEU A 51 2.06 -2.46 6.39
C LEU A 51 3.52 -2.93 6.32
N LEU A 52 4.22 -2.61 5.23
CA LEU A 52 5.65 -2.92 5.08
C LEU A 52 6.51 -2.09 6.05
N GLN A 53 6.16 -0.83 6.30
CA GLN A 53 6.86 0.07 7.22
C GLN A 53 6.90 -0.45 8.65
N GLU A 54 5.95 -1.29 9.06
CA GLU A 54 5.96 -1.91 10.39
C GLU A 54 7.21 -2.78 10.64
N THR A 55 7.96 -3.15 9.59
CA THR A 55 9.18 -3.97 9.73
C THR A 55 10.37 -3.47 8.91
N ALA A 56 10.15 -2.73 7.83
CA ALA A 56 11.21 -2.18 7.01
C ALA A 56 11.97 -1.06 7.73
N ALA A 57 13.23 -0.83 7.33
CA ALA A 57 13.97 0.34 7.80
C ALA A 57 13.42 1.64 7.18
N SER A 58 12.94 1.58 5.94
CA SER A 58 12.20 2.64 5.27
C SER A 58 11.43 2.06 4.09
N VAL A 59 10.25 2.61 3.80
CA VAL A 59 9.50 2.31 2.57
C VAL A 59 9.30 3.61 1.82
N HIS A 60 9.53 3.60 0.52
CA HIS A 60 9.17 4.68 -0.40
C HIS A 60 8.11 4.18 -1.37
N GLY A 61 6.95 4.83 -1.40
CA GLY A 61 5.85 4.48 -2.29
C GLY A 61 5.91 5.30 -3.58
N VAL A 62 5.66 4.66 -4.71
CA VAL A 62 5.53 5.34 -6.00
C VAL A 62 4.30 4.83 -6.74
N ASP A 63 3.39 5.72 -7.12
CA ASP A 63 2.29 5.44 -8.03
C ASP A 63 2.20 6.51 -9.13
N ILE A 64 1.62 6.13 -10.26
CA ILE A 64 1.39 7.04 -11.39
C ILE A 64 0.15 7.92 -11.18
N ALA A 65 -0.77 7.52 -10.30
CA ALA A 65 -2.02 8.22 -10.04
C ALA A 65 -1.83 9.27 -8.92
N PRO A 66 -1.70 10.57 -9.25
CA PRO A 66 -1.53 11.61 -8.24
C PRO A 66 -2.70 11.65 -7.24
N GLU A 67 -3.92 11.33 -7.68
CA GLU A 67 -5.08 11.27 -6.79
C GLU A 67 -4.96 10.20 -5.70
N ALA A 68 -4.27 9.09 -5.99
CA ALA A 68 -4.03 8.03 -5.03
C ALA A 68 -2.96 8.43 -4.02
N ILE A 69 -1.91 9.13 -4.49
CA ILE A 69 -0.87 9.71 -3.62
C ILE A 69 -1.49 10.74 -2.68
N ASP A 70 -2.30 11.67 -3.21
CA ASP A 70 -2.98 12.70 -2.40
C ASP A 70 -3.91 12.10 -1.34
N GLU A 71 -4.54 10.96 -1.66
CA GLU A 71 -5.33 10.20 -0.69
C GLU A 71 -4.47 9.51 0.35
N GLY A 72 -3.42 8.82 -0.07
CA GLY A 72 -2.49 8.15 0.83
C GLY A 72 -1.78 9.09 1.79
N GLU A 73 -1.39 10.29 1.33
CA GLU A 73 -0.81 11.34 2.18
C GLU A 73 -1.79 11.79 3.27
N ARG A 74 -3.08 11.93 2.94
CA ARG A 74 -4.10 12.29 3.94
C ARG A 74 -4.40 11.17 4.93
N THR A 75 -4.35 9.91 4.48
CA THR A 75 -4.75 8.74 5.28
C THR A 75 -3.60 8.19 6.11
N TYR A 76 -2.42 8.03 5.51
CA TYR A 76 -1.26 7.38 6.10
C TYR A 76 -0.15 8.38 6.47
N GLY A 77 -0.05 9.52 5.79
CA GLY A 77 0.95 10.56 6.09
C GLY A 77 2.38 10.17 5.76
N HIS A 78 2.56 9.13 4.95
CA HIS A 78 3.86 8.64 4.50
C HIS A 78 3.74 7.91 3.16
N LEU A 79 4.09 8.57 2.05
CA LEU A 79 4.40 7.91 0.78
C LEU A 79 5.82 8.30 0.31
#